data_AF-A0A7I7MDB9-F1
#
_entry.id   AF-A0A7I7MDB9-F1
#
_cell.length_a   1.000
_cell.length_b   1.000
_cell.length_c   1.000
_cell.angle_alpha   90.00
_cell.angle_beta   90.00
_cell.angle_gamma   90.00
#
_symmetry.space_group_name_H-M   'P 1'
#
loop_
_entity.id
_entity.type
_entity.pdbx_description
1 polymer ?
#
loop_
_entity_poly.entity_id
_entity_poly.type
_entity_poly.pdbx_seq_one_letter_code
_entity_poly.pdbx_strand_id
1 'polypeptide(L)'
;MLALLSGQDVEPVEGSDGTDGQWRIARQVASDRVISTVDPESRHVHKSVHRRQDGFKAHIAVEPETGIITDCALRRANGTADSEATVAADLLEAESGPVAVLADSAYGSGQFRAHLVERGYRDVVKPAPVRPAVPGGFTVDDFTVDHARAQVTCPAGVTRSLTAAGNAVFGIACADCVLRARCTAAIDGKTLKVRPHDALQRQARRRARDPLWINEYRQHRPMVERSIAWLTRGNRKVRYRGVAKNDHWLHHRSAALNLCRLLTMGLTHTGTAWALA
;
A
#
# COMPACT_ATOMS: atom_id res chain seq x y z
N MET A 1 19.38 -18.84 15.07
CA MET A 1 18.70 -18.74 13.75
C MET A 1 17.82 -19.95 13.45
N LEU A 2 18.34 -21.19 13.50
CA LEU A 2 17.51 -22.39 13.28
C LEU A 2 16.32 -22.47 14.24
N ALA A 3 16.51 -22.18 15.53
CA ALA A 3 15.43 -22.14 16.51
C ALA A 3 14.31 -21.12 16.17
N LEU A 4 14.65 -19.98 15.56
CA LEU A 4 13.68 -18.97 15.11
C LEU A 4 12.88 -19.49 13.90
N LEU A 5 13.56 -20.13 12.95
CA LEU A 5 12.94 -20.72 11.76
C LEU A 5 12.08 -21.95 12.07
N SER A 6 12.47 -22.76 13.05
CA SER A 6 11.67 -23.91 13.49
C SER A 6 10.51 -23.46 14.36
N GLY A 7 10.69 -22.44 15.21
CA GLY A 7 9.66 -21.94 16.13
C GLY A 7 8.56 -21.11 15.47
N GLN A 8 8.78 -20.54 14.29
CA GLN A 8 7.79 -19.70 13.59
C GLN A 8 6.65 -20.49 12.90
N ASP A 9 6.83 -21.80 12.71
CA ASP A 9 5.87 -22.68 12.00
C ASP A 9 5.25 -23.75 12.94
N VAL A 10 5.56 -23.72 14.25
CA VAL A 10 5.04 -24.68 15.25
C VAL A 10 4.45 -23.98 16.47
N GLU A 11 3.49 -24.63 17.12
CA GLU A 11 2.88 -24.22 18.38
C GLU A 11 2.76 -25.43 19.32
N PRO A 12 2.73 -25.24 20.65
CA PRO A 12 2.46 -26.33 21.58
C PRO A 12 1.12 -27.02 21.25
N VAL A 13 1.03 -28.32 21.49
CA VAL A 13 -0.26 -29.02 21.41
C VAL A 13 -1.21 -28.46 22.48
N GLU A 14 -2.51 -28.54 22.24
CA GLU A 14 -3.51 -28.07 23.19
C GLU A 14 -3.35 -28.79 24.56
N GLY A 15 -3.17 -28.01 25.62
CA GLY A 15 -2.87 -28.52 26.97
C GLY A 15 -1.39 -28.63 27.32
N SER A 16 -0.48 -28.38 26.38
CA SER A 16 0.98 -28.31 26.61
C SER A 16 1.43 -26.86 26.88
N ASP A 17 2.39 -26.68 27.78
CA ASP A 17 3.08 -25.42 28.04
C ASP A 17 4.33 -25.21 27.14
N GLY A 18 4.58 -26.15 26.21
CA GLY A 18 5.70 -26.13 25.28
C GLY A 18 7.02 -26.64 25.86
N THR A 19 7.07 -27.08 27.12
CA THR A 19 8.29 -27.63 27.76
C THR A 19 8.35 -29.16 27.72
N ASP A 20 7.24 -29.82 27.44
CA ASP A 20 7.08 -31.27 27.37
C ASP A 20 7.52 -31.90 26.03
N GLY A 21 8.00 -31.08 25.09
CA GLY A 21 8.44 -31.52 23.77
C GLY A 21 7.30 -31.84 22.79
N GLN A 22 6.04 -31.55 23.12
CA GLN A 22 4.89 -31.79 22.25
C GLN A 22 4.51 -30.55 21.43
N TRP A 23 4.80 -30.59 20.13
CA TRP A 23 4.56 -29.49 19.21
C TRP A 23 3.74 -29.94 18.00
N ARG A 24 2.91 -29.04 17.46
CA ARG A 24 2.17 -29.23 16.20
C ARG A 24 2.46 -28.10 15.24
N ILE A 25 2.19 -28.32 13.95
CA ILE A 25 2.26 -27.27 12.93
C ILE A 25 1.18 -26.23 13.22
N ALA A 26 1.60 -24.97 13.38
CA ALA A 26 0.68 -23.87 13.60
C ALA A 26 -0.18 -23.66 12.34
N ARG A 27 -1.50 -23.53 12.50
CA ARG A 27 -2.43 -23.26 11.37
C ARG A 27 -2.52 -21.77 11.04
N GLN A 28 -1.38 -21.09 11.04
CA GLN A 28 -1.25 -19.67 10.77
C GLN A 28 0.09 -19.39 10.09
N VAL A 29 0.21 -18.22 9.45
CA VAL A 29 1.47 -17.76 8.86
C VAL A 29 2.00 -16.62 9.70
N ALA A 30 3.25 -16.75 10.15
CA ALA A 30 3.94 -15.69 10.89
C ALA A 30 3.99 -14.38 10.06
N SER A 31 3.65 -13.26 10.69
CA SER A 31 3.54 -11.95 10.04
C SER A 31 4.90 -11.40 9.54
N ASP A 32 6.00 -11.69 10.26
CA ASP A 32 7.37 -11.38 9.86
C ASP A 32 8.21 -12.64 9.56
N ARG A 33 7.61 -13.60 8.82
CA ARG A 33 8.24 -14.88 8.53
C ARG A 33 9.62 -14.70 7.87
N VAL A 34 10.64 -15.30 8.48
CA VAL A 34 11.98 -15.39 7.89
C VAL A 34 12.02 -16.58 6.95
N ILE A 35 12.44 -16.35 5.70
CA ILE A 35 12.38 -17.35 4.63
C ILE A 35 13.73 -17.96 4.28
N SER A 36 14.82 -17.40 4.82
CA SER A 36 16.19 -17.80 4.53
C SER A 36 17.07 -17.61 5.74
N THR A 37 17.85 -18.65 6.08
CA THR A 37 18.95 -18.57 7.06
C THR A 37 20.12 -17.75 6.55
N VAL A 38 20.22 -17.56 5.23
CA VAL A 38 21.38 -16.97 4.56
C VAL A 38 21.15 -15.51 4.21
N ASP A 39 19.89 -15.14 3.94
CA ASP A 39 19.46 -13.75 3.74
C ASP A 39 18.22 -13.47 4.60
N PRO A 40 18.41 -13.23 5.92
CA PRO A 40 17.32 -13.16 6.88
C PRO A 40 16.39 -11.96 6.69
N GLU A 41 16.76 -10.98 5.86
CA GLU A 41 15.93 -9.81 5.54
C GLU A 41 15.09 -10.00 4.27
N SER A 42 15.37 -11.05 3.48
CA SER A 42 14.53 -11.42 2.34
C SER A 42 13.16 -11.91 2.82
N ARG A 43 12.11 -11.61 2.04
CA ARG A 43 10.71 -11.86 2.41
C ARG A 43 9.90 -12.38 1.24
N HIS A 44 8.81 -13.08 1.56
CA HIS A 44 7.82 -13.46 0.55
C HIS A 44 7.06 -12.22 0.07
N VAL A 45 7.19 -11.92 -1.21
CA VAL A 45 6.47 -10.86 -1.93
C VAL A 45 5.28 -11.48 -2.66
N HIS A 46 4.07 -11.09 -2.28
CA HIS A 46 2.86 -11.43 -3.01
C HIS A 46 2.57 -10.38 -4.08
N LYS A 47 2.86 -10.71 -5.34
CA LYS A 47 2.50 -9.85 -6.48
C LYS A 47 1.05 -10.09 -6.94
N SER A 48 0.56 -11.32 -6.78
CA SER A 48 -0.83 -11.73 -6.97
C SER A 48 -1.09 -13.01 -6.17
N VAL A 49 -2.34 -13.47 -6.11
CA VAL A 49 -2.72 -14.72 -5.44
C VAL A 49 -1.90 -15.93 -5.96
N HIS A 50 -1.53 -15.92 -7.24
CA HIS A 50 -0.81 -17.01 -7.90
C HIS A 50 0.68 -16.75 -8.10
N ARG A 51 1.17 -15.54 -7.80
CA ARG A 51 2.57 -15.16 -8.06
C ARG A 51 3.26 -14.71 -6.78
N ARG A 52 4.02 -15.65 -6.22
CA ARG A 52 4.95 -15.45 -5.10
C ARG A 52 6.36 -15.25 -5.65
N GLN A 53 7.08 -14.31 -5.07
CA GLN A 53 8.50 -14.06 -5.32
C GLN A 53 9.17 -13.82 -3.99
N ASP A 54 10.45 -14.17 -3.88
CA ASP A 54 11.23 -13.91 -2.68
C ASP A 54 12.18 -12.75 -2.92
N GLY A 55 12.30 -11.86 -1.96
CA GLY A 55 13.24 -10.74 -2.03
C GLY A 55 12.73 -9.50 -1.31
N PHE A 56 12.89 -8.37 -1.98
CA PHE A 56 12.71 -7.03 -1.45
C PHE A 56 11.71 -6.23 -2.30
N LYS A 57 11.18 -5.14 -1.76
CA LYS A 57 10.39 -4.16 -2.51
C LYS A 57 11.24 -2.94 -2.82
N ALA A 58 11.30 -2.58 -4.09
CA ALA A 58 11.91 -1.33 -4.54
C ALA A 58 10.80 -0.32 -4.82
N HIS A 59 10.97 0.89 -4.32
CA HIS A 59 10.08 2.03 -4.45
C HIS A 59 10.84 3.14 -5.17
N ILE A 60 10.17 3.88 -6.05
CA ILE A 60 10.73 5.04 -6.75
C ILE A 60 9.71 6.16 -6.76
N ALA A 61 10.18 7.39 -6.55
CA ALA A 61 9.49 8.62 -6.89
C ALA A 61 10.03 9.12 -8.24
N VAL A 62 9.15 9.55 -9.13
CA VAL A 62 9.50 9.94 -10.50
C VAL A 62 8.75 11.21 -10.85
N GLU A 63 9.47 12.22 -11.33
CA GLU A 63 8.87 13.42 -11.91
C GLU A 63 8.28 13.03 -13.29
N PRO A 64 6.96 13.12 -13.50
CA PRO A 64 6.29 12.47 -14.62
C PRO A 64 6.56 13.08 -16.00
N GLU A 65 6.99 14.32 -16.11
CA GLU A 65 7.23 14.98 -17.41
C GLU A 65 8.62 14.62 -17.96
N THR A 66 9.64 14.78 -17.12
CA THR A 66 11.04 14.47 -17.45
C THR A 66 11.32 12.98 -17.30
N GLY A 67 10.62 12.25 -16.43
CA GLY A 67 10.92 10.85 -16.12
C GLY A 67 12.16 10.66 -15.24
N ILE A 68 12.66 11.73 -14.63
CA ILE A 68 13.77 11.68 -13.67
C ILE A 68 13.27 11.05 -12.37
N ILE A 69 14.02 10.05 -11.90
CA ILE A 69 13.81 9.45 -10.57
C ILE A 69 14.32 10.46 -9.54
N THR A 70 13.41 11.01 -8.73
CA THR A 70 13.75 12.01 -7.72
C THR A 70 14.20 11.37 -6.42
N ASP A 71 13.66 10.20 -6.09
CA ASP A 71 14.07 9.42 -4.93
C ASP A 71 13.77 7.92 -5.13
N CYS A 72 14.45 7.05 -4.39
CA CYS A 72 14.21 5.63 -4.38
C CYS A 72 14.57 4.96 -3.05
N ALA A 73 13.84 3.92 -2.69
CA ALA A 73 14.14 3.13 -1.50
C ALA A 73 13.88 1.64 -1.74
N LEU A 74 14.79 0.80 -1.27
CA LEU A 74 14.61 -0.64 -1.19
C LEU A 74 14.36 -1.03 0.26
N ARG A 75 13.25 -1.73 0.49
CA ARG A 75 12.78 -2.14 1.81
C ARG A 75 12.49 -3.64 1.84
N ARG A 76 12.31 -4.19 3.04
CA ARG A 76 11.80 -5.57 3.18
C ARG A 76 10.40 -5.65 2.57
N ALA A 77 10.00 -6.82 2.08
CA ALA A 77 8.73 -6.95 1.38
C ALA A 77 7.49 -7.05 2.29
N ASN A 78 7.68 -7.03 3.61
CA ASN A 78 6.64 -7.08 4.64
C ASN A 78 7.05 -6.19 5.83
N GLY A 79 6.13 -6.00 6.78
CA GLY A 79 6.36 -5.18 7.97
C GLY A 79 5.65 -3.83 7.87
N THR A 80 5.23 -3.30 9.03
CA THR A 80 4.52 -2.02 9.13
C THR A 80 5.44 -0.83 8.86
N ALA A 81 6.69 -0.90 9.31
CA ALA A 81 7.72 0.09 9.00
C ALA A 81 8.05 0.15 7.50
N ASP A 82 7.93 -0.99 6.82
CA ASP A 82 8.23 -1.15 5.38
C ASP A 82 6.93 -1.06 4.52
N SER A 83 5.86 -0.47 5.07
CA SER A 83 4.59 -0.30 4.33
C SER A 83 4.72 0.74 3.22
N GLU A 84 3.99 0.57 2.13
CA GLU A 84 3.97 1.51 1.01
C GLU A 84 3.66 2.94 1.45
N ALA A 85 2.78 3.10 2.44
CA ALA A 85 2.41 4.39 3.01
C ALA A 85 3.56 5.09 3.74
N THR A 86 4.33 4.33 4.52
CA THR A 86 5.50 4.85 5.23
C THR A 86 6.57 5.26 4.23
N VAL A 87 6.89 4.37 3.29
CA VAL A 87 7.95 4.62 2.31
C VAL A 87 7.61 5.80 1.40
N ALA A 88 6.34 5.97 1.00
CA ALA A 88 5.96 7.11 0.19
C ALA A 88 6.03 8.46 0.93
N ALA A 89 5.91 8.48 2.26
CA ALA A 89 6.16 9.70 3.02
C ALA A 89 7.67 10.04 3.03
N ASP A 90 8.53 9.03 3.24
CA ASP A 90 10.00 9.19 3.19
C ASP A 90 10.43 9.75 1.82
N LEU A 91 9.94 9.16 0.73
CA LEU A 91 10.30 9.55 -0.65
C LEU A 91 9.91 10.99 -1.01
N LEU A 92 9.02 11.61 -0.24
CA LEU A 92 8.53 12.97 -0.46
C LEU A 92 9.09 13.96 0.56
N GLU A 93 9.99 13.52 1.46
CA GLU A 93 10.49 14.34 2.55
C GLU A 93 11.25 15.57 2.04
N ALA A 94 12.09 15.37 1.03
CA ALA A 94 12.95 16.38 0.42
C ALA A 94 12.23 17.38 -0.49
N GLU A 95 10.92 17.19 -0.74
CA GLU A 95 10.13 18.13 -1.54
C GLU A 95 10.01 19.48 -0.80
N SER A 96 10.44 20.55 -1.47
CA SER A 96 10.57 21.90 -0.90
C SER A 96 9.26 22.68 -0.85
N GLY A 97 8.19 22.15 -1.44
CA GLY A 97 6.88 22.79 -1.47
C GLY A 97 5.76 21.85 -1.92
N PRO A 98 4.52 22.35 -1.99
CA PRO A 98 3.37 21.54 -2.38
C PRO A 98 3.48 20.94 -3.78
N VAL A 99 3.35 19.62 -3.87
CA VAL A 99 3.36 18.87 -5.14
C VAL A 99 2.06 18.08 -5.36
N ALA A 100 1.85 17.61 -6.58
CA ALA A 100 0.82 16.64 -6.90
C ALA A 100 1.37 15.21 -6.83
N VAL A 101 0.77 14.37 -5.99
CA VAL A 101 1.26 13.02 -5.74
C VAL A 101 0.39 12.01 -6.45
N LEU A 102 0.95 11.38 -7.49
CA LEU A 102 0.33 10.30 -8.24
C LEU A 102 0.91 8.96 -7.78
N ALA A 103 0.06 8.04 -7.36
CA ALA A 103 0.48 6.68 -7.02
C ALA A 103 -0.62 5.65 -7.25
N ASP A 104 -0.25 4.37 -7.24
CA ASP A 104 -1.22 3.28 -7.31
C ASP A 104 -1.97 3.09 -5.97
N SER A 105 -2.94 2.17 -5.96
CA SER A 105 -3.79 1.94 -4.80
C SER A 105 -3.10 1.33 -3.57
N ALA A 106 -1.92 0.74 -3.71
CA ALA A 106 -1.16 0.23 -2.58
C ALA A 106 -0.63 1.37 -1.70
N TYR A 107 -0.29 2.52 -2.31
CA TYR A 107 0.10 3.74 -1.60
C TYR A 107 -1.09 4.51 -1.01
N GLY A 108 -2.32 4.18 -1.43
CA GLY A 108 -3.54 4.87 -1.02
C GLY A 108 -4.04 4.49 0.38
N SER A 109 -3.20 4.49 1.41
CA SER A 109 -3.64 4.28 2.80
C SER A 109 -4.31 5.53 3.38
N GLY A 110 -5.06 5.38 4.48
CA GLY A 110 -5.70 6.52 5.14
C GLY A 110 -4.67 7.45 5.79
N GLN A 111 -3.63 6.85 6.37
CA GLN A 111 -2.50 7.54 6.99
C GLN A 111 -1.69 8.34 5.96
N PHE A 112 -1.40 7.75 4.80
CA PHE A 112 -0.66 8.47 3.75
C PHE A 112 -1.45 9.67 3.24
N ARG A 113 -2.78 9.54 3.08
CA ARG A 113 -3.62 10.68 2.72
C ARG A 113 -3.66 11.77 3.77
N ALA A 114 -3.61 11.41 5.06
CA ALA A 114 -3.49 12.40 6.13
C ALA A 114 -2.16 13.16 6.01
N HIS A 115 -1.05 12.45 5.78
CA HIS A 115 0.25 13.07 5.50
C HIS A 115 0.21 14.02 4.29
N LEU A 116 -0.45 13.63 3.19
CA LEU A 116 -0.61 14.53 2.03
C LEU A 116 -1.35 15.83 2.41
N VAL A 117 -2.40 15.72 3.22
CA VAL A 117 -3.15 16.90 3.70
C VAL A 117 -2.27 17.79 4.58
N GLU A 118 -1.52 17.21 5.52
CA GLU A 118 -0.61 17.94 6.40
C GLU A 118 0.48 18.70 5.63
N ARG A 119 1.01 18.10 4.55
CA ARG A 119 2.02 18.72 3.68
C ARG A 119 1.41 19.70 2.65
N GLY A 120 0.08 19.80 2.56
CA GLY A 120 -0.60 20.58 1.53
C GLY A 120 -0.47 19.99 0.12
N TYR A 121 -0.10 18.72 0.00
CA TYR A 121 0.06 18.02 -1.28
C TYR A 121 -1.29 17.66 -1.90
N ARG A 122 -1.34 17.67 -3.23
CA ARG A 122 -2.54 17.30 -3.98
C ARG A 122 -2.59 15.78 -4.16
N ASP A 123 -3.62 15.17 -3.59
CA ASP A 123 -3.87 13.72 -3.67
C ASP A 123 -4.41 13.31 -5.05
N VAL A 124 -3.53 12.70 -5.85
CA VAL A 124 -3.86 12.01 -7.11
C VAL A 124 -3.53 10.51 -6.99
N VAL A 125 -3.59 9.98 -5.77
CA VAL A 125 -3.35 8.57 -5.48
C VAL A 125 -4.61 7.78 -5.81
N LYS A 126 -4.48 6.78 -6.69
CA LYS A 126 -5.60 5.92 -7.07
C LYS A 126 -6.22 5.27 -5.83
N PRO A 127 -7.52 5.42 -5.58
CA PRO A 127 -8.14 4.77 -4.43
C PRO A 127 -8.25 3.26 -4.65
N ALA A 128 -8.13 2.48 -3.58
CA ALA A 128 -8.38 1.05 -3.62
C ALA A 128 -9.87 0.79 -3.94
N PRO A 129 -10.18 -0.22 -4.76
CA PRO A 129 -11.56 -0.59 -5.03
C PRO A 129 -12.23 -1.09 -3.75
N VAL A 130 -13.45 -0.64 -3.51
CA VAL A 130 -14.30 -1.16 -2.44
C VAL A 130 -14.98 -2.44 -2.91
N ARG A 131 -15.00 -3.47 -2.08
CA ARG A 131 -15.66 -4.74 -2.37
C ARG A 131 -16.96 -4.83 -1.57
N PRO A 132 -18.11 -5.06 -2.20
CA PRO A 132 -19.34 -5.29 -1.47
C PRO A 132 -19.27 -6.66 -0.77
N ALA A 133 -20.02 -6.82 0.33
CA ALA A 133 -20.10 -8.09 1.05
C ALA A 133 -20.86 -9.18 0.27
N VAL A 134 -21.76 -8.75 -0.62
CA VAL A 134 -22.55 -9.60 -1.51
C VAL A 134 -22.32 -9.10 -2.95
N PRO A 135 -22.17 -9.98 -3.96
CA PRO A 135 -22.05 -9.56 -5.36
C PRO A 135 -23.18 -8.60 -5.78
N GLY A 136 -22.84 -7.46 -6.38
CA GLY A 136 -23.81 -6.41 -6.77
C GLY A 136 -24.46 -5.67 -5.58
N GLY A 137 -24.00 -5.93 -4.36
CA GLY A 137 -24.54 -5.35 -3.14
C GLY A 137 -23.97 -3.98 -2.78
N PHE A 138 -24.35 -3.51 -1.60
CA PHE A 138 -23.84 -2.26 -1.04
C PHE A 138 -22.37 -2.36 -0.63
N THR A 139 -21.64 -1.28 -0.86
CA THR A 139 -20.27 -1.03 -0.43
C THR A 139 -20.25 -0.14 0.81
N VAL A 140 -19.07 0.11 1.35
CA VAL A 140 -18.88 1.07 2.45
C VAL A 140 -19.34 2.49 2.09
N ASP A 141 -19.29 2.86 0.80
CA ASP A 141 -19.63 4.21 0.34
C ASP A 141 -21.15 4.46 0.31
N ASP A 142 -21.97 3.41 0.32
CA ASP A 142 -23.43 3.49 0.40
C ASP A 142 -23.93 3.79 1.83
N PHE A 143 -23.04 3.74 2.82
CA PHE A 143 -23.33 4.11 4.21
C PHE A 143 -22.95 5.56 4.45
N THR A 144 -23.82 6.31 5.11
CA THR A 144 -23.51 7.67 5.56
C THR A 144 -22.77 7.59 6.88
N VAL A 145 -21.61 8.26 7.00
CA VAL A 145 -20.80 8.27 8.21
C VAL A 145 -20.68 9.71 8.71
N ASP A 146 -21.19 9.96 9.91
CA ASP A 146 -20.93 11.19 10.66
C ASP A 146 -19.70 10.95 11.54
N HIS A 147 -18.54 11.42 11.08
CA HIS A 147 -17.29 11.27 11.81
C HIS A 147 -17.24 12.12 13.08
N ALA A 148 -17.97 13.24 13.15
CA ALA A 148 -17.98 14.13 14.30
C ALA A 148 -18.80 13.54 15.45
N ARG A 149 -19.93 12.89 15.14
CA ARG A 149 -20.77 12.20 16.13
C ARG A 149 -20.42 10.72 16.31
N ALA A 150 -19.44 10.23 15.55
CA ALA A 150 -19.08 8.82 15.49
C ALA A 150 -20.30 7.92 15.23
N GLN A 151 -21.10 8.24 14.20
CA GLN A 151 -22.32 7.51 13.84
C GLN A 151 -22.29 7.05 12.38
N VAL A 152 -22.98 5.94 12.12
CA VAL A 152 -23.16 5.38 10.77
C VAL A 152 -24.63 5.12 10.52
N THR A 153 -25.13 5.58 9.38
CA THR A 153 -26.48 5.32 8.89
C THR A 153 -26.41 4.42 7.67
N CYS A 154 -27.16 3.31 7.69
CA CYS A 154 -27.21 2.36 6.57
C CYS A 154 -28.18 2.81 5.47
N PRO A 155 -28.16 2.18 4.28
CA PRO A 155 -29.09 2.49 3.19
C PRO A 155 -30.59 2.35 3.53
N ALA A 156 -30.92 1.56 4.57
CA ALA A 156 -32.30 1.42 5.07
C ALA A 156 -32.68 2.49 6.12
N GLY A 157 -31.82 3.49 6.35
CA GLY A 157 -32.08 4.60 7.28
C GLY A 157 -31.80 4.31 8.76
N VAL A 158 -31.35 3.10 9.11
CA VAL A 158 -31.00 2.77 10.51
C VAL A 158 -29.64 3.36 10.87
N THR A 159 -29.57 4.05 12.01
CA THR A 159 -28.35 4.63 12.55
C THR A 159 -27.80 3.84 13.75
N ARG A 160 -26.47 3.72 13.82
CA ARG A 160 -25.72 3.11 14.91
C ARG A 160 -24.50 3.94 15.27
N SER A 161 -24.20 4.04 16.56
CA SER A 161 -22.96 4.62 17.04
C SER A 161 -21.78 3.68 16.76
N LEU A 162 -20.61 4.27 16.53
CA LEU A 162 -19.35 3.56 16.42
C LEU A 162 -18.83 3.22 17.82
N THR A 163 -18.34 1.99 17.98
CA THR A 163 -17.54 1.64 19.15
C THR A 163 -16.20 2.38 19.16
N ALA A 164 -15.47 2.34 20.27
CA ALA A 164 -14.09 2.85 20.33
C ALA A 164 -13.17 2.18 19.30
N ALA A 165 -13.44 0.92 18.95
CA ALA A 165 -12.76 0.23 17.88
C ALA A 165 -13.25 0.64 16.47
N GLY A 166 -14.20 1.55 16.32
CA GLY A 166 -14.73 1.99 15.02
C GLY A 166 -15.68 1.01 14.36
N ASN A 167 -16.37 0.16 15.12
CA ASN A 167 -17.39 -0.76 14.57
C ASN A 167 -18.79 -0.17 14.74
N ALA A 168 -19.59 -0.17 13.68
CA ALA A 168 -21.04 0.02 13.75
C ALA A 168 -21.71 -1.35 13.59
N VAL A 169 -22.36 -1.85 14.64
CA VAL A 169 -23.04 -3.15 14.68
C VAL A 169 -24.53 -2.94 14.49
N PHE A 170 -25.09 -3.41 13.36
CA PHE A 170 -26.51 -3.25 13.06
C PHE A 170 -27.37 -4.34 13.69
N GLY A 171 -26.83 -5.55 13.84
CA GLY A 171 -27.45 -6.63 14.62
C GLY A 171 -28.87 -6.96 14.15
N ILE A 172 -29.79 -7.05 15.13
CA ILE A 172 -31.21 -7.38 14.93
C ILE A 172 -31.93 -6.46 13.95
N ALA A 173 -31.48 -5.21 13.75
CA ALA A 173 -32.09 -4.32 12.76
C ALA A 173 -31.94 -4.83 11.31
N CYS A 174 -31.05 -5.80 11.08
CA CYS A 174 -30.94 -6.48 9.81
C CYS A 174 -31.87 -7.69 9.66
N ALA A 175 -32.53 -8.19 10.71
CA ALA A 175 -33.33 -9.43 10.64
C ALA A 175 -34.46 -9.34 9.61
N ASP A 176 -35.32 -8.32 9.75
CA ASP A 176 -36.48 -8.09 8.88
C ASP A 176 -36.23 -7.01 7.81
N CYS A 177 -34.97 -6.67 7.56
CA CYS A 177 -34.62 -5.59 6.63
C CYS A 177 -34.75 -6.07 5.18
N VAL A 178 -35.63 -5.41 4.40
CA VAL A 178 -35.85 -5.69 2.97
C VAL A 178 -34.59 -5.56 2.11
N LEU A 179 -33.61 -4.77 2.56
CA LEU A 179 -32.33 -4.57 1.88
C LEU A 179 -31.25 -5.59 2.30
N ARG A 180 -31.53 -6.49 3.27
CA ARG A 180 -30.55 -7.42 3.87
C ARG A 180 -29.82 -8.24 2.80
N ALA A 181 -30.57 -8.82 1.85
CA ALA A 181 -30.02 -9.67 0.79
C ALA A 181 -28.96 -8.95 -0.08
N ARG A 182 -29.06 -7.63 -0.24
CA ARG A 182 -28.08 -6.79 -0.96
C ARG A 182 -26.99 -6.23 -0.04
N CYS A 183 -27.11 -6.37 1.27
CA CYS A 183 -26.31 -5.65 2.26
C CYS A 183 -25.28 -6.53 2.98
N THR A 184 -25.65 -7.77 3.35
CA THR A 184 -24.78 -8.69 4.09
C THR A 184 -25.23 -10.14 3.95
N ALA A 185 -24.27 -11.07 3.98
CA ALA A 185 -24.52 -12.51 4.11
C ALA A 185 -24.35 -13.02 5.56
N ALA A 186 -23.94 -12.15 6.49
CA ALA A 186 -23.72 -12.52 7.88
C ALA A 186 -25.04 -12.87 8.58
N ILE A 187 -25.03 -13.93 9.40
CA ILE A 187 -26.19 -14.42 10.15
C ILE A 187 -26.64 -13.39 11.19
N ASP A 188 -25.71 -12.82 11.96
CA ASP A 188 -26.01 -11.85 13.03
C ASP A 188 -26.23 -10.41 12.53
N GLY A 189 -26.31 -10.22 11.22
CA GLY A 189 -26.46 -8.91 10.61
C GLY A 189 -25.13 -8.23 10.30
N LYS A 190 -25.20 -7.00 9.78
CA LYS A 190 -24.01 -6.31 9.27
C LYS A 190 -23.22 -5.65 10.40
N THR A 191 -21.91 -5.79 10.35
CA THR A 191 -20.96 -4.90 11.04
C THR A 191 -20.20 -4.09 9.98
N LEU A 192 -20.13 -2.76 10.17
CA LEU A 192 -19.31 -1.88 9.35
C LEU A 192 -18.13 -1.37 10.17
N LYS A 193 -16.91 -1.58 9.69
CA LYS A 193 -15.70 -1.00 10.27
C LYS A 193 -15.40 0.34 9.61
N VAL A 194 -15.44 1.42 10.38
CA VAL A 194 -14.93 2.74 10.01
C VAL A 194 -13.51 2.86 10.57
N ARG A 195 -12.53 2.99 9.69
CA ARG A 195 -11.11 3.09 10.07
C ARG A 195 -10.71 4.56 10.28
N PRO A 196 -9.58 4.84 10.96
CA PRO A 196 -8.98 6.17 10.95
C PRO A 196 -8.83 6.70 9.52
N HIS A 197 -9.06 8.00 9.34
CA HIS A 197 -9.02 8.69 8.04
C HIS A 197 -9.99 8.16 6.97
N ASP A 198 -11.08 7.48 7.36
CA ASP A 198 -12.11 7.00 6.42
C ASP A 198 -12.74 8.14 5.58
N ALA A 199 -12.87 9.34 6.15
CA ALA A 199 -13.33 10.53 5.42
C ALA A 199 -12.45 10.84 4.19
N LEU A 200 -11.12 10.80 4.34
CA LEU A 200 -10.16 11.03 3.26
C LEU A 200 -10.23 9.92 2.21
N GLN A 201 -10.42 8.67 2.64
CA GLN A 201 -10.60 7.53 1.75
C GLN A 201 -11.86 7.65 0.89
N ARG A 202 -12.98 8.05 1.50
CA ARG A 202 -14.25 8.33 0.79
C ARG A 202 -14.10 9.49 -0.17
N GLN A 203 -13.43 10.57 0.25
CA GLN A 203 -13.17 11.72 -0.59
C GLN A 203 -12.33 11.36 -1.82
N ALA A 204 -11.27 10.58 -1.65
CA ALA A 204 -10.44 10.11 -2.77
C ALA A 204 -11.23 9.26 -3.77
N ARG A 205 -12.09 8.34 -3.28
CA ARG A 205 -12.99 7.56 -4.14
C ARG A 205 -13.97 8.43 -4.93
N ARG A 206 -14.49 9.50 -4.32
CA ARG A 206 -15.36 10.47 -5.02
C ARG A 206 -14.58 11.26 -6.07
N ARG A 207 -13.42 11.81 -5.72
CA ARG A 207 -12.55 12.56 -6.65
C ARG A 207 -12.10 11.71 -7.84
N ALA A 208 -11.79 10.44 -7.63
CA ALA A 208 -11.36 9.55 -8.70
C ALA A 208 -12.46 9.22 -9.74
N ARG A 209 -13.69 9.71 -9.56
CA ARG A 209 -14.78 9.67 -10.55
C ARG A 209 -14.81 10.91 -11.45
N ASP A 210 -14.11 11.98 -11.07
CA ASP A 210 -14.02 13.22 -11.84
C ASP A 210 -13.22 12.97 -13.13
N PRO A 211 -13.76 13.32 -14.31
CA PRO A 211 -13.03 13.23 -15.58
C PRO A 211 -11.68 13.94 -15.57
N LEU A 212 -11.53 15.08 -14.89
CA LEU A 212 -10.26 15.81 -14.81
C LEU A 212 -9.21 15.00 -14.07
N TRP A 213 -9.59 14.43 -12.92
CA TRP A 213 -8.72 13.55 -12.15
C TRP A 213 -8.30 12.31 -12.97
N ILE A 214 -9.25 11.70 -13.69
CA ILE A 214 -9.00 10.52 -14.51
C ILE A 214 -8.02 10.83 -15.64
N ASN A 215 -8.21 11.97 -16.32
CA ASN A 215 -7.37 12.39 -17.43
C ASN A 215 -5.94 12.67 -16.98
N GLU A 216 -5.77 13.42 -15.89
CA GLU A 216 -4.45 13.68 -15.31
C GLU A 216 -3.74 12.38 -14.92
N TYR A 217 -4.42 11.50 -14.18
CA TYR A 217 -3.84 10.23 -13.76
C TYR A 217 -3.41 9.38 -14.97
N ARG A 218 -4.23 9.34 -16.03
CA ARG A 218 -3.91 8.60 -17.27
C ARG A 218 -2.78 9.23 -18.07
N GLN A 219 -2.66 10.56 -18.08
CA GLN A 219 -1.62 11.30 -18.78
C GLN A 219 -0.24 11.00 -18.20
N HIS A 220 -0.10 11.06 -16.88
CA HIS A 220 1.21 11.02 -16.22
C HIS A 220 1.65 9.62 -15.77
N ARG A 221 0.71 8.71 -15.45
CA ARG A 221 1.05 7.34 -15.03
C ARG A 221 2.00 6.57 -15.97
N PRO A 222 1.90 6.67 -17.31
CA PRO A 222 2.77 5.90 -18.19
C PRO A 222 4.28 6.12 -17.94
N MET A 223 4.69 7.30 -17.45
CA MET A 223 6.10 7.58 -17.21
C MET A 223 6.67 6.70 -16.10
N VAL A 224 6.02 6.61 -14.94
CA VAL A 224 6.52 5.78 -13.84
C VAL A 224 6.56 4.30 -14.20
N GLU A 225 5.57 3.80 -14.96
CA GLU A 225 5.55 2.42 -15.46
C GLU A 225 6.75 2.15 -16.40
N ARG A 226 7.11 3.13 -17.23
CA ARG A 226 8.29 3.07 -18.11
C ARG A 226 9.59 3.10 -17.30
N SER A 227 9.69 3.97 -16.30
CA SER A 227 10.84 4.02 -15.39
C SER A 227 11.03 2.70 -14.64
N ILE A 228 9.94 2.07 -14.17
CA ILE A 228 9.99 0.72 -13.57
C ILE A 228 10.46 -0.32 -14.60
N ALA A 229 10.02 -0.23 -15.85
CA ALA A 229 10.48 -1.13 -16.90
C ALA A 229 12.00 -0.99 -17.15
N TRP A 230 12.52 0.23 -17.24
CA TRP A 230 13.96 0.48 -17.36
C TRP A 230 14.74 0.01 -16.14
N LEU A 231 14.24 0.30 -14.94
CA LEU A 231 14.82 -0.14 -13.68
C LEU A 231 14.96 -1.65 -13.64
N THR A 232 14.07 -2.39 -14.29
CA THR A 232 13.99 -3.83 -14.04
C THR A 232 14.40 -4.70 -15.21
N ARG A 233 14.54 -4.13 -16.40
CA ARG A 233 15.07 -4.81 -17.59
C ARG A 233 16.44 -5.42 -17.30
N GLY A 234 16.52 -6.75 -17.33
CA GLY A 234 17.73 -7.52 -17.01
C GLY A 234 18.17 -7.50 -15.54
N ASN A 235 17.42 -6.86 -14.65
CA ASN A 235 17.84 -6.55 -13.28
C ASN A 235 16.75 -6.84 -12.23
N ARG A 236 15.89 -7.85 -12.49
CA ARG A 236 14.87 -8.31 -11.54
C ARG A 236 15.41 -9.16 -10.39
N LYS A 237 16.70 -9.53 -10.43
CA LYS A 237 17.40 -10.23 -9.34
C LYS A 237 18.45 -9.30 -8.76
N VAL A 238 18.36 -9.08 -7.45
CA VAL A 238 19.36 -8.31 -6.71
C VAL A 238 20.64 -9.13 -6.51
N ARG A 239 21.78 -8.46 -6.35
CA ARG A 239 23.10 -9.10 -6.31
C ARG A 239 23.63 -9.34 -4.90
N TYR A 240 23.09 -8.63 -3.91
CA TYR A 240 23.58 -8.65 -2.55
C TYR A 240 22.55 -9.26 -1.60
N ARG A 241 23.00 -9.55 -0.39
CA ARG A 241 22.15 -9.98 0.73
C ARG A 241 21.88 -8.80 1.64
N GLY A 242 20.69 -8.76 2.22
CA GLY A 242 20.25 -7.70 3.10
C GLY A 242 19.79 -6.43 2.41
N VAL A 243 19.06 -5.59 3.17
CA VAL A 243 18.43 -4.36 2.65
C VAL A 243 19.47 -3.34 2.25
N ALA A 244 20.39 -2.99 3.16
CA ALA A 244 21.32 -1.88 2.98
C ALA A 244 22.12 -1.97 1.66
N LYS A 245 22.77 -3.12 1.39
CA LYS A 245 23.57 -3.30 0.17
C LYS A 245 22.74 -3.24 -1.10
N ASN A 246 21.52 -3.78 -1.06
CA ASN A 246 20.62 -3.77 -2.21
C ASN A 246 19.99 -2.39 -2.42
N ASP A 247 19.79 -1.62 -1.36
CA ASP A 247 19.35 -0.23 -1.42
C ASP A 247 20.42 0.68 -2.04
N HIS A 248 21.68 0.56 -1.62
CA HIS A 248 22.80 1.24 -2.29
C HIS A 248 22.88 0.88 -3.77
N TRP A 249 22.67 -0.39 -4.13
CA TRP A 249 22.63 -0.82 -5.53
C TRP A 249 21.48 -0.18 -6.30
N LEU A 250 20.30 -0.06 -5.68
CA LEU A 250 19.14 0.61 -6.29
C LEU A 250 19.47 2.07 -6.59
N HIS A 251 20.07 2.80 -5.64
CA HIS A 251 20.48 4.19 -5.84
C HIS A 251 21.46 4.36 -7.01
N HIS A 252 22.51 3.54 -7.07
CA HIS A 252 23.47 3.59 -8.19
C HIS A 252 22.79 3.32 -9.54
N ARG A 253 21.84 2.38 -9.57
CA ARG A 253 21.10 2.06 -10.79
C ARG A 253 20.14 3.18 -11.19
N SER A 254 19.41 3.77 -10.25
CA SER A 254 18.54 4.91 -10.48
C SER A 254 19.33 6.12 -11.01
N ALA A 255 20.51 6.40 -10.43
CA ALA A 255 21.40 7.46 -10.91
C ALA A 255 21.88 7.22 -12.35
N ALA A 256 22.27 5.98 -12.70
CA ALA A 256 22.65 5.63 -14.07
C ALA A 256 21.48 5.81 -15.06
N LEU A 257 20.25 5.46 -14.66
CA LEU A 257 19.06 5.67 -15.49
C LEU A 257 18.75 7.15 -15.67
N ASN A 258 18.89 7.96 -14.62
CA ASN A 258 18.76 9.41 -14.71
C ASN A 258 19.79 9.99 -15.69
N LEU A 259 21.04 9.55 -15.66
CA LEU A 259 22.05 9.99 -16.62
C LEU A 259 21.65 9.63 -18.07
N CYS A 260 21.21 8.40 -18.32
CA CYS A 260 20.69 8.02 -19.65
C CYS A 260 19.50 8.90 -20.06
N ARG A 261 18.63 9.25 -19.12
CA ARG A 261 17.46 10.09 -19.38
C ARG A 261 17.87 11.53 -19.71
N LEU A 262 18.79 12.12 -18.95
CA LEU A 262 19.34 13.44 -19.20
C LEU A 262 20.05 13.50 -20.57
N LEU A 263 20.84 12.49 -20.93
CA LEU A 263 21.45 12.40 -22.27
C LEU A 263 20.39 12.37 -23.38
N THR A 264 19.28 11.65 -23.16
CA THR A 264 18.16 11.62 -24.11
C THR A 264 17.45 12.98 -24.21
N MET A 265 17.49 13.79 -23.15
CA MET A 265 16.97 15.15 -23.11
C MET A 265 17.97 16.19 -23.63
N GLY A 266 19.10 15.78 -24.21
CA GLY A 266 20.08 16.69 -24.79
C GLY A 266 21.13 17.21 -23.81
N LEU A 267 21.38 16.50 -22.69
CA LEU A 267 22.50 16.83 -21.81
C LEU A 267 23.81 16.87 -22.59
N THR A 268 24.46 18.03 -22.57
CA THR A 268 25.73 18.31 -23.24
C THR A 268 26.70 19.02 -22.31
N HIS A 269 27.99 19.02 -22.67
CA HIS A 269 29.03 19.72 -21.94
C HIS A 269 29.53 20.90 -22.77
N THR A 270 29.46 22.11 -22.21
CA THR A 270 29.85 23.36 -22.89
C THR A 270 31.35 23.66 -22.80
N GLY A 271 32.13 22.76 -22.19
CA GLY A 271 33.56 22.97 -21.89
C GLY A 271 33.82 23.39 -20.44
N THR A 272 32.85 24.05 -19.81
CA THR A 272 32.93 24.50 -18.41
C THR A 272 31.77 24.02 -17.53
N ALA A 273 30.64 23.65 -18.14
CA ALA A 273 29.44 23.23 -17.43
C ALA A 273 28.66 22.17 -18.21
N TRP A 274 27.80 21.46 -17.49
CA TRP A 274 26.77 20.61 -18.07
C TRP A 274 25.50 21.42 -18.28
N ALA A 275 24.87 21.29 -19.44
CA ALA A 275 23.63 21.97 -19.78
C ALA A 275 22.66 21.02 -20.50
N LEU A 276 21.36 21.22 -20.30
CA LEU A 276 20.32 20.60 -21.13
C LEU A 276 20.05 21.51 -22.34
N ALA A 277 19.76 20.91 -23.48
CA ALA A 277 19.46 21.60 -24.74
C ALA A 277 18.12 22.34 -24.69
#